data_AF-A0A212F434-F1
#
_entry.id   AF-A0A212F434-F1
#
_cell.length_a   1.000
_cell.length_b   1.000
_cell.length_c   1.000
_cell.angle_alpha   90.00
_cell.angle_beta   90.00
_cell.angle_gamma   90.00
#
_symmetry.space_group_name_H-M   'P 1'
#
loop_
_entity.id
_entity.type
_entity.pdbx_description
1 polymer ?
#
loop_
_entity_poly.entity_id
_entity_poly.type
_entity_poly.pdbx_seq_one_letter_code
_entity_poly.pdbx_strand_id
1 'polypeptide(L)'
;MDPIDKDLKATIGLKSKAAAWFVSNCNTMSLREHFVKQLEEQMHVYALELDVYGDCGKLQCSQINMKGCELMLQKNYYFYLAFENTFSEDYVTEKILHALRHDTVPIVFGGANYTRFDNKP
;
A
#
# COMPACT_ATOMS: atom_id res chain seq x y z
N MET A 1 26.22 3.04 -2.99
CA MET A 1 25.01 2.21 -2.84
C MET A 1 25.48 0.78 -2.79
N ASP A 2 25.17 0.07 -1.72
CA ASP A 2 25.48 -1.36 -1.62
C ASP A 2 24.61 -2.17 -2.60
N PRO A 3 25.08 -3.34 -3.06
CA PRO A 3 24.30 -4.21 -3.92
C PRO A 3 22.98 -4.61 -3.24
N ILE A 4 21.90 -4.62 -4.02
CA ILE A 4 20.60 -5.12 -3.56
C ILE A 4 20.75 -6.61 -3.20
N ASP A 5 20.20 -6.98 -2.06
CA ASP A 5 20.14 -8.35 -1.59
C ASP A 5 19.55 -9.30 -2.65
N LYS A 6 20.15 -10.50 -2.80
CA LYS A 6 19.78 -11.44 -3.87
C LYS A 6 18.36 -11.98 -3.68
N ASP A 7 17.94 -12.21 -2.43
CA ASP A 7 16.63 -12.74 -2.10
C ASP A 7 15.56 -11.67 -2.32
N LEU A 8 15.86 -10.40 -2.01
CA LEU A 8 15.00 -9.26 -2.36
C LEU A 8 14.84 -9.13 -3.88
N LYS A 9 15.93 -9.26 -4.64
CA LYS A 9 15.87 -9.21 -6.11
C LYS A 9 15.02 -10.35 -6.70
N ALA A 10 15.17 -11.56 -6.16
CA ALA A 10 14.34 -12.70 -6.56
C ALA A 10 12.86 -12.47 -6.22
N THR A 11 12.56 -11.94 -5.03
CA THR A 11 11.20 -11.61 -4.60
C THR A 11 10.55 -10.56 -5.51
N ILE A 12 11.26 -9.49 -5.87
CA ILE A 12 10.76 -8.46 -6.79
C ILE A 12 10.46 -9.06 -8.18
N GLY A 13 11.28 -10.01 -8.64
CA GLY A 13 11.08 -10.69 -9.93
C GLY A 13 9.84 -11.59 -10.00
N LEU A 14 9.23 -11.94 -8.86
CA LEU A 14 8.02 -12.77 -8.79
C LEU A 14 6.73 -11.95 -8.69
N LYS A 15 6.83 -10.65 -8.35
CA LYS A 15 5.67 -9.77 -8.26
C LYS A 15 5.03 -9.60 -9.64
N SER A 16 3.71 -9.40 -9.66
CA SER A 16 2.94 -9.26 -10.90
C SER A 16 1.78 -8.30 -10.80
N LYS A 17 1.30 -8.00 -9.58
CA LYS A 17 0.20 -7.07 -9.33
C LYS A 17 0.74 -5.68 -9.01
N ALA A 18 0.05 -4.65 -9.49
CA ALA A 18 0.54 -3.28 -9.34
C ALA A 18 0.43 -2.82 -7.89
N ALA A 19 -0.77 -2.76 -7.33
CA ALA A 19 -0.97 -2.18 -6.00
C ALA A 19 -1.99 -2.95 -5.15
N ALA A 20 -1.81 -2.91 -3.83
CA ALA A 20 -2.79 -3.38 -2.86
C ALA A 20 -3.17 -2.25 -1.89
N TRP A 21 -4.40 -2.28 -1.40
CA TRP A 21 -4.89 -1.38 -0.37
C TRP A 21 -5.70 -2.14 0.68
N PHE A 22 -5.21 -2.17 1.92
CA PHE A 22 -5.93 -2.80 3.03
C PHE A 22 -6.66 -1.72 3.82
N VAL A 23 -8.00 -1.80 3.86
CA VAL A 23 -8.82 -0.72 4.36
C VAL A 23 -10.15 -1.21 4.95
N SER A 24 -10.49 -0.70 6.13
CA SER A 24 -11.76 -0.97 6.82
C SER A 24 -12.61 0.28 7.08
N ASN A 25 -12.05 1.48 6.93
CA ASN A 25 -12.80 2.73 7.06
C ASN A 25 -13.01 3.38 5.69
N CYS A 26 -14.27 3.39 5.25
CA CYS A 26 -14.69 3.78 3.89
C CYS A 26 -15.31 5.18 3.83
N ASN A 27 -15.44 5.86 4.96
CA ASN A 27 -16.00 7.21 5.03
C ASN A 27 -14.99 8.07 5.77
N THR A 28 -14.06 8.67 5.03
CA THR A 28 -12.92 9.37 5.63
C THR A 28 -12.94 10.85 5.33
N MET A 29 -12.38 11.67 6.23
CA MET A 29 -12.26 13.11 6.00
C MET A 29 -11.30 13.43 4.85
N SER A 30 -10.36 12.52 4.55
CA SER A 30 -9.46 12.68 3.42
C SER A 30 -10.10 12.34 2.08
N LEU A 31 -11.32 11.76 2.06
CA LEU A 31 -11.97 11.26 0.85
C LEU A 31 -11.09 10.30 0.04
N ARG A 32 -10.18 9.59 0.71
CA ARG A 32 -9.21 8.70 0.06
C ARG A 32 -9.90 7.60 -0.76
N GLU A 33 -11.08 7.18 -0.35
CA GLU A 33 -11.95 6.23 -1.06
C GLU A 33 -12.34 6.74 -2.46
N HIS A 34 -12.63 8.04 -2.60
CA HIS A 34 -12.95 8.65 -3.88
C HIS A 34 -11.73 8.74 -4.79
N PHE A 35 -10.57 9.07 -4.21
CA PHE A 35 -9.30 9.08 -4.94
C PHE A 35 -8.95 7.68 -5.44
N VAL A 36 -9.04 6.65 -4.57
CA VAL A 36 -8.73 5.26 -4.94
C VAL A 36 -9.65 4.77 -6.05
N LYS A 37 -10.95 5.08 -6.01
CA LYS A 37 -11.87 4.71 -7.09
C LYS A 37 -11.44 5.30 -8.44
N GLN A 38 -11.08 6.57 -8.48
CA GLN A 38 -10.58 7.20 -9.71
C GLN A 38 -9.24 6.59 -10.16
N LEU A 39 -8.35 6.31 -9.21
CA LEU A 39 -7.08 5.65 -9.49
C LEU A 39 -7.28 4.25 -10.09
N GLU A 40 -8.18 3.44 -9.54
CA GLU A 40 -8.53 2.11 -10.05
C GLU A 40 -9.02 2.20 -11.51
N GLU A 41 -9.93 3.14 -11.81
CA GLU A 41 -10.45 3.38 -13.16
C GLU A 41 -9.33 3.73 -14.15
N GLN A 42 -8.38 4.59 -13.75
CA GLN A 42 -7.24 4.97 -14.61
C GLN A 42 -6.23 3.82 -14.77
N MET A 43 -5.95 3.08 -13.69
CA MET A 43 -5.03 1.93 -13.73
C MET A 43 -5.55 0.82 -14.65
N HIS A 44 -6.86 0.61 -14.68
CA HIS A 44 -7.49 -0.39 -15.55
C HIS A 44 -7.17 -0.16 -17.04
N VAL A 45 -7.10 1.10 -17.48
CA VAL A 45 -6.73 1.47 -18.87
C VAL A 45 -5.34 0.95 -19.25
N TYR A 46 -4.43 0.85 -18.27
CA TYR A 46 -3.06 0.36 -18.46
C TYR A 46 -2.89 -1.12 -18.12
N ALA A 47 -4.00 -1.87 -17.95
CA ALA A 47 -3.99 -3.26 -17.49
C ALA A 47 -3.23 -3.46 -16.16
N LEU A 48 -3.25 -2.45 -15.29
CA LEU A 48 -2.68 -2.51 -13.95
C LEU A 48 -3.77 -2.87 -12.94
N GLU A 49 -3.47 -3.81 -12.05
CA GLU A 49 -4.40 -4.30 -11.02
C GLU A 49 -4.18 -3.58 -9.68
N LEU A 50 -5.24 -2.98 -9.14
CA LEU A 50 -5.31 -2.46 -7.78
C LEU A 50 -6.32 -3.29 -6.98
N ASP A 51 -5.82 -4.05 -6.02
CA ASP A 51 -6.65 -4.91 -5.17
C ASP A 51 -6.97 -4.23 -3.84
N VAL A 52 -8.27 -4.09 -3.55
CA VAL A 52 -8.77 -3.49 -2.31
C VAL A 52 -9.28 -4.60 -1.37
N TYR A 53 -8.63 -4.73 -0.22
CA TYR A 53 -8.95 -5.71 0.82
C TYR A 53 -9.60 -5.06 2.04
N GLY A 54 -10.59 -5.73 2.61
CA GLY A 54 -11.31 -5.30 3.81
C GLY A 54 -12.70 -4.74 3.49
N ASP A 55 -13.29 -4.03 4.44
CA ASP A 55 -14.70 -3.63 4.39
C ASP A 55 -15.04 -2.67 3.24
N CYS A 56 -14.03 -2.00 2.66
CA CYS A 56 -14.21 -1.06 1.55
C CYS A 56 -13.93 -1.67 0.17
N GLY A 57 -13.62 -2.96 0.11
CA GLY A 57 -13.26 -3.66 -1.12
C GLY A 57 -14.04 -4.97 -1.30
N LYS A 58 -13.74 -5.66 -2.41
CA LYS A 58 -14.35 -6.97 -2.72
C LYS A 58 -13.53 -8.13 -2.16
N LEU A 59 -12.25 -7.89 -1.86
CA LEU A 59 -11.35 -8.91 -1.34
C LEU A 59 -11.31 -8.84 0.18
N GLN A 60 -11.03 -9.97 0.81
CA GLN A 60 -11.08 -10.09 2.27
C GLN A 60 -9.77 -10.58 2.84
N CYS A 61 -9.33 -9.93 3.91
CA CYS A 61 -8.22 -10.34 4.75
C CYS A 61 -8.68 -10.34 6.19
N SER A 62 -9.28 -11.45 6.60
CA SER A 62 -9.74 -11.63 7.99
C SER A 62 -8.55 -11.63 8.94
N GLN A 63 -8.77 -11.24 10.20
CA GLN A 63 -7.72 -11.24 11.22
C GLN A 63 -7.07 -12.61 11.41
N ILE A 64 -7.85 -13.69 11.24
CA ILE A 64 -7.37 -15.08 11.33
C ILE A 64 -6.35 -15.39 10.22
N ASN A 65 -6.51 -14.81 9.03
CA ASN A 65 -5.64 -15.05 7.88
C ASN A 65 -4.68 -13.89 7.59
N MET A 66 -4.47 -12.96 8.54
CA MET A 66 -3.68 -11.76 8.29
C MET A 66 -2.25 -12.09 7.85
N LYS A 67 -1.61 -13.09 8.47
CA LYS A 67 -0.26 -13.55 8.06
C LYS A 67 -0.20 -14.02 6.61
N GLY A 68 -1.25 -14.70 6.14
CA GLY A 68 -1.35 -15.14 4.75
C GLY A 68 -1.47 -13.94 3.81
N CYS A 69 -2.26 -12.94 4.20
CA CYS A 69 -2.41 -11.68 3.47
C CYS A 69 -1.11 -10.87 3.41
N GLU A 70 -0.36 -10.79 4.50
CA GLU A 70 0.94 -10.13 4.57
C GLU A 70 1.97 -10.80 3.65
N LEU A 71 2.04 -12.13 3.66
CA LEU A 71 2.88 -12.90 2.74
C LEU A 71 2.48 -12.71 1.27
N MET A 72 1.17 -12.63 1.02
CA MET A 72 0.59 -12.39 -0.30
C MET A 72 0.91 -10.97 -0.79
N LEU A 73 0.81 -9.97 0.08
CA LEU A 73 1.25 -8.60 -0.17
C LEU A 73 2.73 -8.57 -0.58
N GLN A 74 3.58 -9.21 0.24
CA GLN A 74 5.01 -9.25 0.02
C GLN A 74 5.42 -9.91 -1.31
N LYS A 75 4.75 -11.00 -1.68
CA LYS A 75 5.13 -11.77 -2.88
C LYS A 75 4.57 -11.23 -4.18
N ASN A 76 3.39 -10.60 -4.15
CA ASN A 76 2.64 -10.37 -5.37
C ASN A 76 2.61 -8.91 -5.83
N TYR A 77 2.76 -7.94 -4.92
CA TYR A 77 2.50 -6.52 -5.22
C TYR A 77 3.75 -5.67 -5.25
N TYR A 78 3.85 -4.77 -6.23
CA TYR A 78 4.91 -3.76 -6.25
C TYR A 78 4.65 -2.61 -5.27
N PHE A 79 3.41 -2.15 -5.19
CA PHE A 79 3.02 -0.97 -4.44
C PHE A 79 2.00 -1.29 -3.34
N TYR A 80 2.02 -0.50 -2.28
CA TYR A 80 0.98 -0.52 -1.24
C TYR A 80 0.47 0.90 -1.00
N LEU A 81 -0.85 1.08 -1.00
CA LEU A 81 -1.47 2.38 -0.76
C LEU A 81 -1.50 2.66 0.76
N ALA A 82 -0.55 3.46 1.23
CA ALA A 82 -0.43 3.88 2.62
C ALA A 82 -1.21 5.17 2.90
N PHE A 83 -2.51 5.18 2.56
CA PHE A 83 -3.34 6.39 2.58
C PHE A 83 -3.92 6.66 3.96
N GLU A 84 -3.79 7.89 4.44
CA GLU A 84 -4.29 8.31 5.75
C GLU A 84 -5.76 8.71 5.71
N ASN A 85 -6.45 8.49 6.83
CA ASN A 85 -7.89 8.74 6.96
C ASN A 85 -8.22 10.24 7.08
N THR A 86 -7.21 11.07 7.35
CA THR A 86 -7.33 12.52 7.56
C THR A 86 -6.08 13.22 7.03
N PHE A 87 -6.22 14.48 6.63
CA PHE A 87 -5.10 15.34 6.30
C PHE A 87 -4.65 16.11 7.54
N SER A 88 -3.46 15.83 8.04
CA SER A 88 -2.85 16.56 9.16
C SER A 88 -1.32 16.53 9.06
N GLU A 89 -0.67 17.62 9.47
CA GLU A 89 0.74 17.93 9.24
C GLU A 89 1.73 16.94 9.88
N ASP A 90 1.30 16.23 10.93
CA ASP A 90 2.10 15.23 11.65
C ASP A 90 1.41 13.85 11.70
N TYR A 91 0.38 13.63 10.88
CA TYR A 91 -0.36 12.38 10.90
C TYR A 91 0.23 11.37 9.93
N VAL A 92 1.26 10.66 10.41
CA VAL A 92 1.85 9.48 9.77
C VAL A 92 1.63 8.28 10.67
N THR A 93 1.03 7.21 10.15
CA THR A 93 0.76 6.01 10.94
C THR A 93 1.56 4.79 10.45
N GLU A 94 1.26 3.63 11.03
CA GLU A 94 1.86 2.33 10.71
C GLU A 94 1.74 1.92 9.24
N LYS A 95 0.88 2.56 8.44
CA LYS A 95 0.61 2.17 7.04
C LYS A 95 1.87 2.23 6.15
N ILE A 96 2.71 3.25 6.33
CA ILE A 96 3.99 3.34 5.60
C ILE A 96 4.93 2.21 6.01
N LEU A 97 5.03 1.96 7.31
CA LEU A 97 5.86 0.90 7.84
C LEU A 97 5.35 -0.49 7.42
N HIS A 98 4.03 -0.66 7.30
CA HIS A 98 3.42 -1.86 6.77
C HIS A 98 3.85 -2.12 5.32
N ALA A 99 3.90 -1.10 4.47
CA ALA A 99 4.43 -1.24 3.11
C ALA A 99 5.90 -1.71 3.10
N LEU A 100 6.74 -1.00 3.86
CA LEU A 100 8.19 -1.24 3.89
C LEU A 100 8.57 -2.59 4.48
N ARG A 101 7.84 -3.08 5.48
CA ARG A 101 8.06 -4.41 6.09
C ARG A 101 7.69 -5.57 5.18
N HIS A 102 6.93 -5.32 4.10
CA HIS A 102 6.46 -6.34 3.18
C HIS A 102 7.02 -6.11 1.76
N ASP A 103 8.23 -5.57 1.63
CA ASP A 103 8.93 -5.40 0.34
C ASP A 103 8.07 -4.71 -0.74
N THR A 104 7.24 -3.74 -0.34
CA THR A 104 6.44 -2.92 -1.26
C THR A 104 6.85 -1.46 -1.18
N VAL A 105 6.66 -0.73 -2.27
CA VAL A 105 6.88 0.71 -2.30
C VAL A 105 5.60 1.41 -1.79
N PRO A 106 5.66 2.19 -0.69
CA PRO A 106 4.49 2.93 -0.22
C PRO A 106 4.12 4.04 -1.20
N ILE A 107 2.86 4.09 -1.61
CA ILE A 107 2.25 5.28 -2.22
C ILE A 107 1.50 5.98 -1.10
N VAL A 108 1.90 7.21 -0.79
CA VAL A 108 1.37 7.98 0.34
C VAL A 108 0.35 9.01 -0.12
N PHE A 109 -0.69 9.19 0.69
CA PHE A 109 -1.70 10.22 0.53
C PHE A 109 -2.13 10.67 1.92
N GLY A 110 -1.73 11.88 2.30
CA GLY A 110 -1.91 12.40 3.65
C GLY A 110 -1.36 13.82 3.75
N GLY A 111 -1.56 14.45 4.91
CA GLY A 111 -1.20 15.86 5.13
C GLY A 111 0.21 16.09 5.66
N ALA A 112 0.95 15.01 5.94
CA ALA A 112 2.23 15.09 6.61
C ALA A 112 3.36 15.49 5.67
N ASN A 113 4.38 16.12 6.23
CA ASN A 113 5.63 16.34 5.51
C ASN A 113 6.51 15.08 5.56
N TYR A 114 6.38 14.22 4.54
CA TYR A 114 7.09 12.94 4.46
C TYR A 114 8.62 13.06 4.36
N THR A 115 9.16 14.22 3.93
CA THR A 115 10.62 14.43 3.90
C THR A 115 11.25 14.42 5.29
N ARG A 116 10.45 14.63 6.35
CA ARG A 116 10.92 14.50 7.75
C ARG A 116 11.16 13.06 8.16
N PHE A 117 10.58 12.10 7.43
CA PHE A 117 10.58 10.67 7.74
C PHE A 117 11.39 9.84 6.73
N ASP A 118 11.69 10.39 5.54
CA ASP A 118 12.50 9.75 4.50
C ASP A 118 14.02 9.80 4.74
N ASN A 119 14.47 10.45 5.82
CA ASN A 119 15.90 10.55 6.13
C ASN A 119 16.41 9.23 6.73
N LYS A 120 16.97 8.40 5.86
CA LYS A 120 18.00 7.43 6.25
C LYS A 120 19.25 8.21 6.71
N PRO A 121 19.82 7.96 7.89
CA PRO A 121 21.16 8.44 8.20
C PRO A 121 22.19 7.87 7.21
#